data_AF-A0A1Q3IYQ6-F1
#
_entry.id   AF-A0A1Q3IYQ6-F1
#
_cell.length_a   1.000
_cell.length_b   1.000
_cell.length_c   1.000
_cell.angle_alpha   90.00
_cell.angle_beta   90.00
_cell.angle_gamma   90.00
#
_symmetry.space_group_name_H-M   'P 1'
#
loop_
_entity.id
_entity.type
_entity.pdbx_description
1 polymer ?
#
loop_
_entity_poly.entity_id
_entity_poly.type
_entity_poly.pdbx_seq_one_letter_code
_entity_poly.pdbx_strand_id
1 'polypeptide(L)'
;KPQGDPRHGYEFVAPINGLGHLDATGWAAARDKCTVRSFRPYQMERRGWLRHVGRGWRFDYDRAGSADDEPFFKLDRHIIASGLYVTLREDDGIERPFKIVSVQPARTPA
;
A
#
# COMPACT_ATOMS: atom_id res chain seq x y z
N LYS A 1 5.08 -19.40 11.78
CA LYS A 1 4.34 -18.24 11.22
C LYS A 1 4.97 -16.99 11.80
N PRO A 2 5.24 -15.92 11.02
CA PRO A 2 5.74 -14.68 11.61
C PRO A 2 4.71 -14.17 12.63
N GLN A 3 5.17 -13.90 13.85
CA GLN A 3 4.39 -13.19 14.86
C GLN A 3 4.48 -11.69 14.52
N GLY A 4 3.65 -11.22 13.60
CA GLY A 4 3.58 -9.80 13.26
C GLY A 4 2.91 -9.00 14.40
N ASP A 5 3.25 -7.72 14.54
CA ASP A 5 2.54 -6.80 15.44
C ASP A 5 1.31 -6.24 14.71
N PRO A 6 0.07 -6.54 15.13
CA PRO A 6 -1.13 -6.03 14.47
C PRO A 6 -1.28 -4.50 14.58
N ARG A 7 -0.49 -3.85 15.45
CA ARG A 7 -0.44 -2.39 15.58
C ARG A 7 0.56 -1.75 14.61
N HIS A 8 1.32 -2.56 13.87
CA HIS A 8 2.20 -2.11 12.81
C HIS A 8 1.63 -2.59 11.46
N GLY A 9 1.08 -1.66 10.69
CA GLY A 9 0.46 -2.00 9.43
C GLY A 9 0.16 -0.83 8.52
N TYR A 10 -0.45 -1.19 7.40
CA TYR A 10 -0.79 -0.28 6.32
C TYR A 10 -2.23 -0.51 5.89
N GLU A 11 -2.93 0.56 5.57
CA GLU A 11 -4.25 0.55 4.95
C GLU A 11 -4.19 1.44 3.72
N PHE A 12 -4.71 0.95 2.59
CA PHE A 12 -4.69 1.73 1.36
C PHE A 12 -5.89 1.41 0.46
N VAL A 13 -6.22 2.37 -0.39
CA VAL A 13 -7.26 2.27 -1.40
C VAL A 13 -6.61 2.13 -2.76
N ALA A 14 -7.00 1.11 -3.52
CA ALA A 14 -6.52 0.91 -4.87
C ALA A 14 -7.55 0.17 -5.73
N PRO A 15 -7.64 0.48 -7.03
CA PRO A 15 -8.33 -0.35 -8.00
C PRO A 15 -7.66 -1.73 -8.13
N ILE A 16 -8.48 -2.77 -8.15
CA ILE A 16 -8.06 -4.17 -8.31
C ILE A 16 -8.73 -4.71 -9.57
N ASN A 17 -7.97 -5.40 -10.43
CA ASN A 17 -8.49 -6.02 -11.64
C ASN A 17 -9.17 -7.37 -11.37
N GLY A 18 -9.78 -7.97 -12.40
CA GLY A 18 -10.47 -9.26 -12.28
C GLY A 18 -9.60 -10.45 -11.87
N LEU A 19 -8.27 -10.30 -11.87
CA LEU A 19 -7.31 -11.32 -11.40
C LEU A 19 -6.85 -11.09 -9.96
N GLY A 20 -7.35 -10.04 -9.29
CA GLY A 20 -6.95 -9.71 -7.93
C GLY A 20 -5.63 -8.93 -7.84
N HIS A 21 -5.09 -8.43 -8.95
CA HIS A 21 -3.91 -7.56 -8.94
C HIS A 21 -4.29 -6.08 -8.96
N LEU A 22 -3.38 -5.21 -8.55
CA LEU A 22 -3.57 -3.77 -8.70
C LEU A 22 -3.74 -3.40 -10.17
N ASP A 23 -4.77 -2.59 -10.45
CA ASP A 23 -5.06 -2.10 -11.79
C ASP A 23 -4.43 -0.73 -12.02
N ALA A 24 -3.35 -0.71 -12.80
CA ALA A 24 -2.66 0.53 -13.16
C ALA A 24 -3.54 1.48 -13.99
N THR A 25 -4.42 0.94 -14.83
CA THR A 25 -5.31 1.75 -15.69
C THR A 25 -6.39 2.42 -14.84
N GLY A 26 -7.08 1.64 -14.00
CA GLY A 26 -8.04 2.15 -13.03
C GLY A 26 -7.40 3.12 -12.04
N TRP A 27 -6.17 2.85 -11.59
CA TRP A 27 -5.43 3.78 -10.73
C TRP A 27 -5.20 5.12 -11.41
N ALA A 28 -4.79 5.14 -12.67
CA ALA A 28 -4.54 6.40 -13.38
C ALA A 28 -5.79 7.28 -13.45
N ALA A 29 -6.97 6.68 -13.61
CA ALA A 29 -8.26 7.37 -13.64
C ALA A 29 -8.74 7.85 -12.24
N ALA A 30 -8.28 7.22 -11.16
CA ALA A 30 -8.75 7.46 -9.79
C ALA A 30 -7.64 7.80 -8.80
N ARG A 31 -6.48 8.27 -9.27
CA ARG A 31 -5.25 8.45 -8.46
C ARG A 31 -5.47 9.26 -7.19
N ASP A 32 -6.30 10.30 -7.26
CA ASP A 32 -6.58 11.21 -6.13
C ASP A 32 -7.40 10.52 -5.02
N LYS A 33 -8.06 9.40 -5.34
CA LYS A 33 -8.81 8.56 -4.40
C LYS A 33 -7.96 7.42 -3.82
N CYS A 34 -6.77 7.17 -4.38
CA CYS A 34 -5.92 6.06 -3.96
C CYS A 34 -5.04 6.48 -2.77
N THR A 35 -5.66 6.57 -1.59
CA THR A 35 -5.01 7.01 -0.35
C THR A 35 -4.30 5.88 0.37
N VAL A 36 -3.32 6.23 1.20
CA VAL A 36 -2.52 5.32 2.03
C VAL A 36 -2.48 5.85 3.46
N ARG A 37 -2.45 4.93 4.41
CA ARG A 37 -2.30 5.17 5.84
C ARG A 37 -1.32 4.15 6.42
N SER A 38 -0.22 4.61 7.01
CA SER A 38 0.75 3.79 7.73
C SER A 38 0.65 4.09 9.23
N PHE A 39 0.56 3.05 10.04
CA PHE A 39 0.41 3.15 11.48
C PHE A 39 1.31 2.15 12.19
N ARG A 40 1.94 2.59 13.28
CA ARG A 40 2.88 1.80 14.07
C ARG A 40 2.95 2.34 15.50
N PRO A 41 3.25 1.50 16.51
CA PRO A 41 3.31 1.95 17.90
C PRO A 41 4.31 3.09 18.09
N TYR A 42 3.95 4.07 18.93
CA TYR A 42 4.82 5.18 19.34
C TYR A 42 5.29 6.13 18.23
N GLN A 43 4.69 6.05 17.04
CA GLN A 43 5.00 6.96 15.93
C GLN A 43 3.70 7.52 15.35
N MET A 44 3.77 8.74 14.82
CA MET A 44 2.60 9.39 14.21
C MET A 44 2.15 8.63 12.96
N GLU A 45 0.84 8.57 12.76
CA GLU A 45 0.25 8.02 11.54
C GLU A 45 0.72 8.85 10.33
N ARG A 46 1.24 8.17 9.31
CA ARG A 46 1.58 8.80 8.03
C ARG A 46 0.45 8.57 7.03
N ARG A 47 0.07 9.63 6.31
CA ARG A 47 -0.96 9.60 5.27
C ARG A 47 -0.38 10.04 3.95
N GLY A 48 -0.77 9.36 2.88
CA GLY A 48 -0.21 9.60 1.56
C GLY A 48 -1.09 9.05 0.46
N TRP A 49 -0.46 8.79 -0.69
CA TRP A 49 -1.11 8.24 -1.86
C TRP A 49 -0.35 7.04 -2.41
N LEU A 50 -1.09 6.10 -2.98
CA LEU A 50 -0.52 5.05 -3.79
C LEU A 50 -0.10 5.65 -5.13
N ARG A 51 1.15 5.42 -5.54
CA ARG A 51 1.69 5.82 -6.84
C ARG A 51 2.09 4.61 -7.65
N HIS A 52 1.86 4.69 -8.95
CA HIS A 52 2.43 3.77 -9.93
C HIS A 52 3.60 4.45 -10.66
N VAL A 53 4.80 3.88 -10.58
CA VAL A 53 6.03 4.43 -11.16
C VAL A 53 6.70 3.34 -12.02
N GLY A 54 6.74 3.56 -13.33
CA GLY A 54 7.27 2.58 -14.28
C GLY A 54 6.45 1.29 -14.25
N ARG A 55 7.03 0.23 -13.69
CA ARG A 55 6.38 -1.09 -13.49
C ARG A 55 6.08 -1.40 -12.03
N GLY A 56 6.33 -0.46 -11.12
CA GLY A 56 6.23 -0.66 -9.68
C GLY A 56 5.21 0.25 -9.03
N TRP A 57 4.92 -0.04 -7.77
CA TRP A 57 4.06 0.76 -6.92
C TRP A 57 4.90 1.39 -5.79
N ARG A 58 4.43 2.49 -5.21
CA ARG A 58 5.05 3.08 -4.00
C ARG A 58 4.03 3.83 -3.16
N PHE A 59 4.30 3.95 -1.87
CA PHE A 59 3.57 4.86 -0.99
C PHE A 59 4.30 6.18 -0.92
N ASP A 60 3.59 7.22 -1.35
CA ASP A 60 4.09 8.58 -1.46
C ASP A 60 3.44 9.41 -0.35
N TYR A 61 4.23 9.75 0.68
CA TYR A 61 3.80 10.53 1.84
C TYR A 61 4.03 12.05 1.67
N ASP A 62 4.70 12.48 0.60
CA ASP A 62 5.04 13.89 0.38
C ASP A 62 4.80 14.32 -1.08
N ARG A 63 3.75 15.13 -1.28
CA ARG A 63 3.42 15.71 -2.60
C ARG A 63 4.47 16.71 -3.12
N ALA A 64 5.30 17.29 -2.26
CA ALA A 64 6.25 18.36 -2.58
C ALA A 64 7.69 17.87 -2.83
N GLY A 65 8.05 16.67 -2.34
CA GLY A 65 9.13 15.85 -2.90
C GLY A 65 10.31 15.46 -2.00
N SER A 66 10.80 14.25 -2.32
CA SER A 66 12.15 13.68 -2.13
C SER A 66 12.73 13.54 -0.70
N ALA A 67 12.30 12.51 0.03
CA ALA A 67 13.22 11.69 0.87
C ALA A 67 12.57 10.44 1.48
N ASP A 68 11.25 10.40 1.68
CA ASP A 68 10.56 9.38 2.50
C ASP A 68 9.58 8.51 1.68
N ASP A 69 9.86 8.30 0.39
CA ASP A 69 9.08 7.37 -0.44
C ASP A 69 9.39 5.93 0.03
N GLU A 70 8.43 5.27 0.70
CA GLU A 70 8.51 3.84 0.99
C GLU A 70 8.14 3.05 -0.27
N PRO A 71 9.13 2.44 -0.96
CA PRO A 71 8.87 1.80 -2.23
C PRO A 71 8.29 0.42 -1.99
N PHE A 72 7.24 0.09 -2.76
CA PHE A 72 6.66 -1.23 -2.72
C PHE A 72 7.49 -2.12 -3.61
N PHE A 73 8.18 -3.08 -3.00
CA PHE A 73 8.92 -4.03 -3.80
C PHE A 73 7.94 -5.08 -4.36
N LYS A 74 7.73 -5.01 -5.68
CA LYS A 74 7.06 -6.06 -6.50
C LYS A 74 5.57 -6.30 -6.23
N LEU A 75 4.81 -5.30 -5.78
CA LEU A 75 3.34 -5.42 -5.61
C LEU A 75 2.59 -5.80 -6.91
N ASP A 76 3.16 -5.55 -8.09
CA ASP A 76 2.55 -5.87 -9.40
C ASP A 76 2.26 -7.37 -9.61
N ARG A 77 2.84 -8.24 -8.78
CA ARG A 77 2.72 -9.70 -8.89
C ARG A 77 1.96 -10.36 -7.75
N HIS A 78 1.46 -9.59 -6.79
CA HIS A 78 0.75 -10.12 -5.64
C HIS A 78 -0.75 -10.01 -5.82
N ILE A 79 -1.45 -11.11 -5.56
CA ILE A 79 -2.90 -11.13 -5.43
C ILE A 79 -3.27 -10.42 -4.12
N ILE A 80 -4.12 -9.41 -4.23
CA ILE A 80 -4.67 -8.65 -3.11
C ILE A 80 -5.90 -9.39 -2.59
N ALA A 81 -5.66 -10.37 -1.73
CA ALA A 81 -6.71 -11.14 -1.07
C ALA A 81 -6.36 -11.41 0.39
N SER A 82 -7.38 -11.40 1.25
CA SER A 82 -7.23 -11.70 2.68
C SER A 82 -6.55 -13.06 2.89
N GLY A 83 -5.58 -13.11 3.79
CA GLY A 83 -4.78 -14.30 4.08
C GLY A 83 -3.47 -14.39 3.30
N LEU A 84 -3.34 -13.68 2.18
CA LEU A 84 -2.11 -13.60 1.40
C LEU A 84 -1.13 -12.58 1.99
N TYR A 85 0.07 -12.53 1.43
CA TYR A 85 1.15 -11.66 1.88
C TYR A 85 1.67 -10.78 0.76
N VAL A 86 2.09 -9.58 1.13
CA VAL A 86 2.81 -8.62 0.28
C VAL A 86 4.10 -8.23 0.99
N THR A 87 5.14 -7.88 0.24
CA THR A 87 6.42 -7.44 0.82
C THR A 87 6.58 -5.94 0.61
N LEU A 88 6.84 -5.22 1.71
CA LEU A 88 7.04 -3.77 1.72
C LEU A 88 8.48 -3.48 2.14
N ARG A 89 9.13 -2.51 1.49
CA ARG A 89 10.39 -1.96 2.00
C ARG A 89 10.07 -0.72 2.82
N GLU A 90 10.38 -0.78 4.10
CA GLU A 90 10.07 0.29 5.04
C GLU A 90 11.14 1.38 5.05
N ASP A 91 10.92 2.45 5.81
CA ASP A 91 11.84 3.60 5.94
C ASP A 91 13.28 3.23 6.35
N ASP A 92 13.47 2.10 7.04
CA ASP A 92 14.78 1.57 7.41
C ASP A 92 15.48 0.80 6.30
N GLY A 93 14.87 0.71 5.11
CA GLY A 93 15.38 -0.01 3.95
C GLY A 93 15.19 -1.52 4.01
N ILE A 94 14.55 -2.06 5.05
CA ILE A 94 14.35 -3.50 5.23
C ILE A 94 13.03 -3.94 4.57
N GLU A 95 13.11 -5.02 3.80
CA GLU A 95 11.93 -5.68 3.22
C GLU A 95 11.24 -6.57 4.26
N ARG A 96 9.96 -6.31 4.54
CA ARG A 96 9.17 -7.09 5.48
C ARG A 96 7.88 -7.63 4.83
N PRO A 97 7.52 -8.90 5.08
CA PRO A 97 6.25 -9.44 4.63
C PRO A 97 5.12 -9.00 5.56
N PHE A 98 4.07 -8.41 4.98
CA PHE A 98 2.83 -8.06 5.64
C PHE A 98 1.71 -8.98 5.18
N LYS A 99 0.91 -9.46 6.13
CA LYS A 99 -0.28 -10.25 5.83
C LYS A 99 -1.44 -9.32 5.51
N ILE A 100 -2.14 -9.58 4.41
CA ILE A 100 -3.41 -8.93 4.11
C ILE A 100 -4.45 -9.51 5.07
N VAL A 101 -4.88 -8.70 6.04
CA VAL A 101 -5.86 -9.13 7.05
C VAL A 101 -7.31 -8.90 6.60
N SER A 102 -7.54 -7.93 5.71
CA SER A 102 -8.87 -7.57 5.21
C SER A 102 -8.75 -6.90 3.84
N VAL A 103 -9.74 -7.14 2.97
CA VAL A 103 -9.95 -6.43 1.71
C VAL A 103 -11.43 -6.10 1.64
N GLN A 104 -11.76 -4.82 1.46
CA GLN A 104 -13.14 -4.34 1.44
C GLN A 104 -13.34 -3.40 0.25
N PRO A 105 -14.55 -3.32 -0.33
CA PRO A 105 -14.87 -2.28 -1.28
C PRO A 105 -14.55 -0.91 -0.71
N ALA A 106 -13.88 -0.07 -1.48
CA ALA A 106 -13.56 1.29 -1.06
C ALA A 106 -14.87 2.01 -0.71
N ARG A 107 -14.97 2.54 0.51
CA ARG A 107 -16.09 3.42 0.86
C ARG A 107 -15.98 4.65 -0.02
N THR A 108 -16.98 4.86 -0.88
CA THR A 108 -17.12 6.14 -1.58
C THR A 108 -17.29 7.22 -0.51
N PRO A 109 -16.45 8.26 -0.46
CA PRO A 109 -16.77 9.41 0.37
C PRO A 109 -18.11 9.98 -0.15
N ALA A 110 -19.06 10.17 0.78
CA ALA A 110 -20.36 10.78 0.51
C ALA A 110 -20.21 12.21 -0.04
#